data_AF-A0A7W0HED9-F1
#
_entry.id   AF-A0A7W0HED9-F1
#
_cell.length_a   1.000
_cell.length_b   1.000
_cell.length_c   1.000
_cell.angle_alpha   90.00
_cell.angle_beta   90.00
_cell.angle_gamma   90.00
#
_symmetry.space_group_name_H-M   'P 1'
#
loop_
_entity.id
_entity.type
_entity.pdbx_description
1 polymer ?
#
loop_
_entity_poly.entity_id
_entity_poly.type
_entity_poly.pdbx_seq_one_letter_code
_entity_poly.pdbx_strand_id
1 'polypeptide(L)' 'HMEQALQTRDVIGQAKGILMAQQNVSADEAFDMLRRASQRMNLKLRAVAERVAAREPQDDEHR' A
#
# COMPACT_ATOMS: atom_id res chain seq x y z
N HIS A 1 14.56 -2.98 15.75
CA HIS A 1 14.41 -3.80 14.52
C HIS A 1 12.99 -4.37 14.33
N MET A 2 12.26 -4.80 15.36
CA MET A 2 10.89 -5.33 15.19
C MET A 2 9.86 -4.26 14.80
N GLU A 3 9.96 -3.04 15.34
CA GLU A 3 9.02 -1.95 15.03
C GLU A 3 8.98 -1.58 13.54
N GLN A 4 10.13 -1.63 12.86
CA GLN A 4 10.21 -1.32 11.43
C GLN A 4 9.49 -2.36 10.57
N ALA A 5 9.50 -3.63 10.98
CA ALA A 5 8.80 -4.69 10.27
C ALA A 5 7.28 -4.57 10.42
N LEU A 6 6.80 -4.15 11.60
CA LEU A 6 5.37 -3.91 11.86
C LEU A 6 4.86 -2.72 11.04
N GLN A 7 5.53 -1.57 11.12
CA GLN A 7 5.17 -0.38 10.33
C GLN A 7 5.14 -0.66 8.83
N THR A 8 6.08 -1.50 8.34
CA THR A 8 6.11 -1.89 6.93
C THR A 8 4.90 -2.75 6.54
N ARG A 9 4.40 -3.62 7.43
CA ARG A 9 3.21 -4.44 7.16
C ARG A 9 1.94 -3.60 7.17
N ASP A 10 1.83 -2.63 8.08
CA ASP A 10 0.67 -1.73 8.16
C ASP A 10 0.48 -0.93 6.87
N VAL A 11 1.53 -0.27 6.37
CA VAL A 11 1.41 0.55 5.15
C VAL A 11 1.12 -0.29 3.89
N ILE A 12 1.64 -1.51 3.82
CA ILE A 12 1.31 -2.43 2.72
C ILE A 12 -0.16 -2.87 2.82
N GLY A 13 -0.65 -3.14 4.02
CA GLY A 13 -2.06 -3.47 4.25
C GLY A 13 -3.01 -2.35 3.81
N GLN A 14 -2.70 -1.11 4.19
CA GLN A 14 -3.46 0.08 3.78
C GLN A 14 -3.47 0.25 2.26
N ALA A 15 -2.29 0.24 1.63
CA ALA A 15 -2.18 0.37 0.18
C ALA A 15 -2.94 -0.74 -0.57
N LYS A 16 -2.95 -1.97 -0.04
CA LYS A 16 -3.77 -3.06 -0.58
C LYS A 16 -5.26 -2.72 -0.48
N GLY A 17 -5.75 -2.28 0.67
CA GLY A 17 -7.16 -1.92 0.87
C GLY A 17 -7.62 -0.82 -0.10
N ILE A 18 -6.79 0.19 -0.31
CA ILE A 18 -7.04 1.26 -1.27
C ILE A 18 -7.16 0.71 -2.70
N LEU A 19 -6.20 -0.12 -3.14
CA LEU A 19 -6.26 -0.72 -4.48
C LEU A 19 -7.45 -1.67 -4.65
N MET A 20 -7.80 -2.43 -3.61
CA MET A 20 -8.99 -3.29 -3.62
C MET A 20 -10.25 -2.46 -3.83
N ALA A 21 -10.40 -1.33 -3.12
CA ALA A 21 -11.55 -0.44 -3.24
C ALA A 21 -11.60 0.27 -4.59
N GLN A 22 -10.48 0.81 -5.06
CA GLN A 22 -10.42 1.59 -6.31
C GLN A 22 -10.55 0.73 -7.57
N GLN A 23 -9.97 -0.48 -7.55
CA GLN A 23 -9.87 -1.33 -8.74
C GLN A 23 -10.84 -2.53 -8.71
N ASN A 24 -11.57 -2.72 -7.60
CA ASN A 24 -12.46 -3.86 -7.37
C ASN A 24 -11.76 -5.21 -7.57
N VAL A 25 -10.58 -5.35 -6.95
CA VAL A 25 -9.71 -6.54 -7.04
C VAL A 25 -9.55 -7.22 -5.69
N SER A 26 -9.13 -8.48 -5.71
CA SER A 26 -8.79 -9.21 -4.49
C SER A 26 -7.53 -8.66 -3.80
N ALA A 27 -7.34 -9.04 -2.54
CA ALA A 27 -6.16 -8.65 -1.78
C ALA A 27 -4.85 -9.20 -2.40
N ASP A 28 -4.89 -10.39 -2.99
CA ASP A 28 -3.73 -10.98 -3.68
C ASP A 28 -3.39 -10.18 -4.93
N GLU A 29 -4.39 -9.87 -5.76
CA GLU A 29 -4.21 -9.05 -6.96
C GLU A 29 -3.68 -7.65 -6.62
N ALA A 30 -4.21 -7.00 -5.58
CA ALA A 30 -3.72 -5.70 -5.12
C ALA A 30 -2.25 -5.75 -4.68
N PHE A 31 -1.85 -6.79 -3.95
CA PHE A 31 -0.45 -6.98 -3.56
C PHE A 31 0.46 -7.19 -4.78
N ASP A 32 -0.03 -7.95 -5.75
CA ASP A 32 0.64 -8.22 -7.00
C ASP A 32 0.83 -6.96 -7.85
N MET A 33 -0.15 -6.04 -7.83
CA MET A 33 -0.04 -4.70 -8.42
C MET A 33 1.06 -3.86 -7.75
N LEU A 34 1.13 -3.85 -6.41
CA LEU A 34 2.21 -3.19 -5.66
C LEU A 34 3.58 -3.77 -6.02
N ARG A 35 3.68 -5.11 -6.10
CA ARG A 35 4.90 -5.81 -6.51
C ARG A 35 5.33 -5.43 -7.92
N ARG A 36 4.41 -5.42 -8.89
CA ARG A 36 4.69 -5.03 -10.27
C ARG A 36 5.12 -3.56 -10.36
N ALA A 37 4.51 -2.66 -9.59
CA ALA A 37 4.92 -1.25 -9.53
C ALA A 37 6.32 -1.09 -8.90
N SER A 38 6.60 -1.82 -7.81
CA SER A 38 7.93 -1.87 -7.17
C SER A 38 9.03 -2.29 -8.14
N GLN A 39 8.80 -3.35 -8.92
CA GLN A 39 9.74 -3.81 -9.94
C GLN A 39 9.94 -2.79 -11.06
N ARG A 40 8.84 -2.23 -11.60
CA ARG A 40 8.90 -1.23 -12.69
C ARG A 40 9.63 0.05 -12.28
N MET A 41 9.46 0.48 -11.05
CA MET A 41 10.07 1.71 -10.53
C MET A 41 11.44 1.48 -9.90
N ASN A 42 11.86 0.21 -9.77
CA ASN A 42 13.04 -0.20 -9.02
C ASN A 42 13.07 0.39 -7.59
N LEU A 43 11.91 0.43 -6.94
CA LEU A 43 11.73 0.94 -5.58
C LEU A 43 11.35 -0.20 -4.63
N LYS A 44 11.68 -0.05 -3.35
CA LYS A 44 11.23 -0.97 -2.30
C LYS A 44 9.69 -1.01 -2.29
N LEU A 45 9.12 -2.20 -2.08
CA LEU A 45 7.66 -2.40 -2.02
C LEU A 45 6.97 -1.45 -1.04
N ARG A 46 7.58 -1.24 0.14
CA ARG A 46 7.13 -0.27 1.15
C ARG A 46 6.98 1.14 0.58
N ALA A 47 7.96 1.62 -0.18
CA ALA A 47 7.95 2.97 -0.73
C ALA A 47 6.85 3.14 -1.80
N VAL A 48 6.54 2.07 -2.55
CA VAL A 48 5.40 2.07 -3.47
C VAL A 48 4.08 2.08 -2.70
N ALA A 49 3.97 1.28 -1.65
CA ALA A 49 2.78 1.26 -0.78
C ALA A 49 2.54 2.64 -0.14
N GLU A 50 3.58 3.30 0.38
CA GLU A 50 3.51 4.66 0.92
C GLU A 50 2.98 5.67 -0.11
N ARG A 51 3.40 5.56 -1.38
CA ARG A 51 2.89 6.43 -2.45
C ARG A 51 1.43 6.17 -2.81
N VAL A 52 0.95 4.94 -2.67
CA VAL A 52 -0.45 4.60 -2.88
C VAL A 52 -1.29 5.10 -1.70
N ALA A 53 -0.81 4.86 -0.47
CA ALA A 53 -1.47 5.34 0.75
C ALA A 53 -1.56 6.86 0.82
N ALA A 54 -0.54 7.58 0.37
CA ALA A 54 -0.54 9.05 0.35
C ALA A 54 -1.41 9.67 -0.76
N ARG A 55 -1.93 8.86 -1.70
CA ARG A 55 -2.76 9.33 -2.82
C ARG A 55 -4.25 9.36 -2.52
N GLU A 56 -4.69 8.58 -1.54
CA GLU A 56 -5.95 8.90 -0.86
C GLU A 56 -5.64 10.11 0.03
N PRO A 57 -6.30 11.28 -0.16
CA PRO A 57 -6.37 12.21 0.95
C PRO A 57 -6.95 11.38 2.10
N GLN A 58 -6.20 11.25 3.19
CA GLN A 58 -6.80 10.87 4.45
C GLN A 58 -7.82 11.98 4.72
N ASP A 59 -9.08 11.78 4.30
CA ASP A 59 -10.19 12.27 5.09
C ASP A 59 -10.04 11.53 6.42
N ASP A 60 -9.14 12.08 7.24
CA ASP A 60 -9.18 12.02 8.69
C ASP A 60 -10.55 12.61 9.08
N GLU A 61 -11.60 11.82 8.85
CA GLU A 61 -12.91 12.07 9.41
C GLU A 61 -12.79 11.78 10.91
N HIS A 62 -12.57 12.87 11.63
CA HIS A 62 -13.09 13.17 12.95
C HIS A 62 -12.88 12.11 14.04
N ARG A 63 -11.92 12.41 14.91
CA ARG A 63 -12.16 12.28 16.35
C ARG A 63 -11.82 13.55 17.09
#